data_AF-A0A0D2M612-F1
#
_entry.id   AF-A0A0D2M612-F1
#
_cell.length_a   1.000
_cell.length_b   1.000
_cell.length_c   1.000
_cell.angle_alpha   90.00
_cell.angle_beta   90.00
_cell.angle_gamma   90.00
#
_symmetry.space_group_name_H-M   'P 1'
#
loop_
_entity.id
_entity.type
_entity.pdbx_description
1 polymer ?
#
loop_
_entity_poly.entity_id
_entity_poly.type
_entity_poly.pdbx_seq_one_letter_code
_entity_poly.pdbx_strand_id
1 'polypeptide(L)'
;MCVRYNVRVALVDLDDPPAWFVRRQQQDHLTADQARQFAGTDGNVLLLTNPVSAGYTQNPISVYYCYGRREQQEQQQKQQQQQERQQDRRQQQQHEQQQHDRPRQLGDGATPLVAIAEVTNTPWGDRVRFVFRPEGDESPKALHVSPFMDMENTWHLRATPPGEGLKLSVVVTHPRLGQYFDAHLIAKRCSGPHATALNEAAGWGSLLRYGFMPQRVALWIYWQAVVLIAKGCPIHPKPDGASFKGRAAAAAEGKLRAPGGRGDEGGCPFEWTDTRAWPWYL
;
A
#
# COMPACT_ATOMS: atom_id res chain seq x y z
N MET A 1 -6.80 -2.40 21.60
CA MET A 1 -5.81 -3.50 21.67
C MET A 1 -4.79 -3.29 20.56
N CYS A 2 -3.49 -3.37 20.84
CA CYS A 2 -2.44 -3.18 19.82
C CYS A 2 -1.79 -4.53 19.50
N VAL A 3 -1.73 -4.89 18.22
CA VAL A 3 -1.05 -6.11 17.74
C VAL A 3 0.12 -5.69 16.86
N ARG A 4 1.30 -6.23 17.13
CA ARG A 4 2.53 -5.96 16.36
C ARG A 4 3.18 -7.27 15.98
N TYR A 5 3.60 -7.36 14.72
CA TYR A 5 4.31 -8.52 14.20
C TYR A 5 5.24 -8.09 13.08
N ASN A 6 6.33 -8.85 12.89
CA ASN A 6 7.29 -8.58 11.83
C ASN A 6 6.79 -9.15 10.51
N VAL A 7 6.92 -8.36 9.46
CA VAL A 7 6.53 -8.75 8.11
C VAL A 7 7.67 -8.54 7.13
N ARG A 8 7.65 -9.30 6.04
CA ARG A 8 8.50 -9.05 4.87
C ARG A 8 7.61 -8.73 3.69
N VAL A 9 7.78 -7.53 3.16
CA VAL A 9 7.06 -7.01 2.00
C VAL A 9 8.02 -6.82 0.84
N ALA A 10 7.51 -6.84 -0.39
CA ALA A 10 8.28 -6.58 -1.59
C ALA A 10 7.94 -5.19 -2.13
N LEU A 11 8.97 -4.45 -2.51
CA LEU A 11 8.85 -3.25 -3.33
C LEU A 11 9.38 -3.64 -4.72
N VAL A 12 8.48 -3.73 -5.69
CA VAL A 12 8.76 -4.23 -7.03
C VAL A 12 8.75 -3.05 -7.99
N ASP A 13 9.79 -2.91 -8.79
CA ASP A 13 9.75 -2.03 -9.95
C ASP A 13 8.93 -2.71 -11.05
N LEU A 14 7.82 -2.11 -11.48
CA LEU A 14 6.97 -2.71 -12.52
C LEU A 14 7.52 -2.50 -13.93
N ASP A 15 8.48 -1.59 -14.11
CA ASP A 15 9.16 -1.35 -15.38
C ASP A 15 10.36 -2.28 -15.59
N ASP A 16 10.96 -2.76 -14.50
CA ASP A 16 11.98 -3.82 -14.50
C ASP A 16 11.69 -4.87 -13.40
N PRO A 17 10.64 -5.69 -13.57
CA PRO A 17 10.21 -6.61 -12.54
C PRO A 17 11.17 -7.78 -12.36
N PRO A 18 11.45 -8.21 -11.12
CA PRO A 18 12.32 -9.35 -10.87
C PRO A 18 11.66 -10.65 -11.37
N ALA A 19 12.49 -11.59 -11.82
CA ALA A 19 12.02 -12.83 -12.45
C ALA A 19 11.03 -13.66 -11.59
N TRP A 20 11.17 -13.63 -10.26
CA TRP A 20 10.24 -14.32 -9.37
C TRP A 20 8.83 -13.72 -9.41
N PHE A 21 8.71 -12.40 -9.58
CA PHE A 21 7.43 -11.69 -9.61
C PHE A 21 6.71 -12.00 -10.92
N VAL A 22 7.43 -11.87 -12.04
CA VAL A 22 6.94 -12.22 -13.39
C VAL A 22 6.37 -13.63 -13.43
N ARG A 23 7.09 -14.60 -12.83
CA ARG A 23 6.69 -16.02 -12.85
C ARG A 23 5.52 -16.37 -11.93
N ARG A 24 5.29 -15.62 -10.84
CA ARG A 24 4.45 -16.10 -9.73
C ARG A 24 3.32 -15.16 -9.31
N GLN A 25 3.39 -13.86 -9.60
CA GLN A 25 2.45 -12.87 -9.04
C GLN A 25 2.07 -11.73 -10.01
N GLN A 26 2.74 -11.57 -11.15
CA GLN A 26 2.48 -10.45 -12.06
C GLN A 26 1.01 -10.38 -12.52
N GLN A 27 0.37 -11.54 -12.73
CA GLN A 27 -1.03 -11.60 -13.18
C GLN A 27 -2.05 -11.09 -12.14
N ASP A 28 -1.65 -11.04 -10.86
CA ASP A 28 -2.52 -10.59 -9.77
C ASP A 28 -2.53 -9.08 -9.59
N HIS A 29 -1.72 -8.35 -10.37
CA HIS A 29 -1.43 -6.93 -10.19
C HIS A 29 -1.56 -6.15 -11.49
N LEU A 30 -1.80 -4.83 -11.37
CA LEU A 30 -1.68 -3.93 -12.52
C LEU A 30 -0.27 -3.97 -13.11
N THR A 31 -0.19 -3.90 -14.43
CA THR A 31 1.05 -3.58 -15.15
C THR A 31 1.43 -2.11 -14.96
N ALA A 32 2.69 -1.75 -15.25
CA ALA A 32 3.15 -0.36 -15.17
C ALA A 32 2.27 0.58 -16.03
N ASP A 33 1.91 0.18 -17.24
CA ASP A 33 1.10 0.99 -18.15
C ASP A 33 -0.35 1.15 -17.67
N GLN A 34 -0.94 0.10 -17.10
CA GLN A 34 -2.27 0.20 -16.49
C GLN A 34 -2.26 1.12 -15.28
N ALA A 35 -1.22 1.04 -14.43
CA ALA A 35 -1.09 1.92 -13.27
C ALA A 35 -0.87 3.38 -13.69
N ARG A 36 -0.03 3.64 -14.69
CA ARG A 36 0.14 4.98 -15.31
C ARG A 36 -1.17 5.54 -15.84
N GLN A 37 -1.90 4.72 -16.61
CA GLN A 37 -3.18 5.14 -17.16
C GLN A 37 -4.19 5.44 -16.06
N PHE A 38 -4.23 4.62 -15.00
CA PHE A 38 -5.15 4.81 -13.87
C PHE A 38 -4.79 6.07 -13.06
N ALA A 39 -3.52 6.31 -12.79
CA ALA A 39 -3.06 7.46 -12.01
C ALA A 39 -2.86 8.75 -12.83
N GLY A 40 -2.91 8.69 -14.16
CA GLY A 40 -2.62 9.84 -15.03
C GLY A 40 -1.14 10.27 -15.00
N THR A 41 -0.22 9.33 -14.80
CA THR A 41 1.23 9.60 -14.68
C THR A 41 2.01 9.00 -15.85
N ASP A 42 3.28 9.38 -16.01
CA ASP A 42 4.10 8.97 -17.16
C ASP A 42 5.52 8.49 -16.81
N GLY A 43 5.89 8.42 -15.53
CA GLY A 43 7.18 7.93 -15.02
C GLY A 43 7.12 6.50 -14.48
N ASN A 44 8.08 6.15 -13.62
CA ASN A 44 8.16 4.81 -13.00
C ASN A 44 6.90 4.43 -12.24
N VAL A 45 6.69 3.12 -12.09
CA VAL A 45 5.72 2.60 -11.14
C VAL A 45 6.37 1.60 -10.19
N LEU A 46 6.32 1.89 -8.89
CA LEU A 46 6.77 0.96 -7.84
C LEU A 46 5.57 0.33 -7.13
N LEU A 47 5.52 -0.99 -7.05
CA LEU A 47 4.48 -1.75 -6.36
C LEU A 47 4.98 -2.22 -4.98
N LEU A 48 4.29 -1.80 -3.92
CA LEU A 48 4.41 -2.41 -2.60
C LEU A 48 3.36 -3.50 -2.43
N THR A 49 3.80 -4.74 -2.24
CA THR A 49 2.92 -5.92 -2.12
C THR A 49 3.51 -6.98 -1.19
N ASN A 50 2.69 -7.92 -0.74
CA ASN A 50 3.15 -9.11 -0.03
C ASN A 50 3.64 -10.17 -1.04
N PRO A 51 4.92 -10.61 -0.97
CA PRO A 51 5.41 -11.66 -1.83
C PRO A 51 4.78 -13.00 -1.46
N VAL A 52 4.62 -13.87 -2.46
CA VAL A 52 4.17 -15.25 -2.28
C VAL A 52 5.15 -16.02 -1.40
N SER A 53 4.63 -16.82 -0.48
CA SER A 53 5.44 -17.56 0.48
C SER A 53 4.81 -18.91 0.77
N ALA A 54 5.55 -20.01 0.51
CA ALA A 54 5.07 -21.38 0.64
C ALA A 54 3.76 -21.63 -0.15
N GLY A 55 3.67 -21.07 -1.35
CA GLY A 55 2.51 -21.21 -2.25
C GLY A 55 1.26 -20.44 -1.82
N TYR A 56 1.34 -19.61 -0.77
CA TYR A 56 0.21 -18.84 -0.28
C TYR A 56 0.54 -17.34 -0.20
N THR A 57 -0.45 -16.52 -0.56
CA THR A 57 -0.36 -15.06 -0.50
C THR A 57 -1.61 -14.52 0.17
N GLN A 58 -1.44 -13.77 1.26
CA GLN A 58 -2.49 -12.94 1.82
C GLN A 58 -2.04 -11.49 1.72
N ASN A 59 -2.65 -10.74 0.80
CA ASN A 59 -2.29 -9.37 0.48
C ASN A 59 -3.50 -8.45 0.62
N PRO A 60 -3.77 -7.92 1.83
CA PRO A 60 -4.97 -7.10 2.08
C PRO A 60 -4.90 -5.72 1.39
N ILE A 61 -3.70 -5.23 1.12
CA ILE A 61 -3.48 -3.94 0.45
C ILE A 61 -2.21 -3.98 -0.41
N SER A 62 -2.32 -3.55 -1.66
CA SER A 62 -1.19 -3.16 -2.51
C SER A 62 -1.16 -1.65 -2.68
N VAL A 63 0.04 -1.07 -2.75
CA VAL A 63 0.20 0.36 -3.03
C VAL A 63 1.10 0.54 -4.24
N TYR A 64 0.59 1.18 -5.29
CA TYR A 64 1.34 1.53 -6.49
C TYR A 64 1.78 2.98 -6.40
N TYR A 65 3.07 3.25 -6.31
CA TYR A 65 3.64 4.59 -6.35
C TYR A 65 3.90 4.96 -7.81
N CYS A 66 3.11 5.90 -8.32
CA CYS A 66 3.12 6.32 -9.71
C CYS A 66 3.76 7.71 -9.81
N TYR A 67 4.87 7.80 -10.53
CA TYR A 67 5.66 9.02 -10.62
C TYR A 67 5.40 9.78 -11.92
N GLY A 68 5.49 11.11 -11.90
CA GLY A 68 5.70 11.90 -13.12
C GLY A 68 7.17 11.88 -13.55
N ARG A 69 7.47 11.92 -14.84
CA ARG A 69 8.86 11.88 -15.35
C ARG A 69 9.77 12.96 -14.76
N ARG A 70 9.26 14.17 -14.53
CA ARG A 70 10.03 15.27 -13.91
C ARG A 70 10.38 14.99 -12.45
N GLU A 71 9.41 14.54 -11.66
CA GLU A 71 9.65 14.21 -10.24
C GLU A 71 10.57 13.02 -10.06
N GLN A 72 10.48 12.03 -10.96
CA GLN A 72 11.37 10.89 -10.92
C GLN A 72 12.84 11.33 -11.04
N GLN A 73 13.14 12.26 -11.94
CA GLN A 73 14.49 12.83 -12.09
C GLN A 73 14.91 13.60 -10.83
N GLU A 74 14.03 14.42 -10.27
CA GLU A 74 14.31 15.15 -9.03
C GLU A 74 14.54 14.22 -7.83
N GLN A 75 13.78 13.13 -7.74
CA GLN A 75 13.89 12.18 -6.64
C GLN A 75 15.16 11.33 -6.77
N GLN A 76 15.54 10.96 -8.00
CA GLN A 76 16.85 10.35 -8.28
C GLN A 76 17.99 11.30 -7.91
N GLN A 77 17.92 12.58 -8.29
CA GLN A 77 18.91 13.59 -7.90
C GLN A 77 18.96 13.77 -6.38
N LYS A 78 17.80 13.84 -5.70
CA LYS A 78 17.75 13.94 -4.22
C LYS A 78 18.35 12.70 -3.55
N GLN A 79 18.09 11.50 -4.08
CA GLN A 79 18.67 10.26 -3.58
C GLN A 79 20.18 10.22 -3.79
N GLN A 80 20.66 10.60 -4.97
CA GLN A 80 22.08 10.67 -5.29
C GLN A 80 22.81 11.66 -4.37
N GLN A 81 22.26 12.87 -4.20
CA GLN A 81 22.78 13.85 -3.24
C GLN A 81 22.69 13.36 -1.79
N GLN A 82 21.66 12.59 -1.41
CA GLN A 82 21.59 12.00 -0.06
C GLN A 82 22.65 10.91 0.13
N GLN A 83 22.93 10.10 -0.88
CA GLN A 83 23.98 9.09 -0.85
C GLN A 83 25.36 9.73 -0.78
N GLU A 84 25.62 10.76 -1.59
CA GLU A 84 26.83 11.59 -1.52
C GLU A 84 26.97 12.20 -0.12
N ARG A 85 25.93 12.87 0.40
CA ARG A 85 25.94 13.40 1.78
C ARG A 85 26.11 12.32 2.84
N GLN A 86 25.64 11.09 2.63
CA GLN A 86 25.86 9.98 3.56
C GLN A 86 27.29 9.42 3.47
N GLN A 87 27.88 9.40 2.28
CA GLN A 87 29.28 9.04 2.08
C GLN A 87 30.20 10.10 2.67
N ASP A 88 29.93 11.38 2.40
CA ASP A 88 30.61 12.52 3.00
C ASP A 88 30.41 12.53 4.51
N ARG A 89 29.21 12.22 5.03
CA ARG A 89 29.01 12.04 6.48
C ARG A 89 29.72 10.81 7.04
N ARG A 90 29.89 9.72 6.28
CA ARG A 90 30.70 8.57 6.74
C ARG A 90 32.19 8.92 6.76
N GLN A 91 32.64 9.76 5.83
CA GLN A 91 34.01 10.28 5.77
C GLN A 91 34.24 11.38 6.83
N GLN A 92 33.28 12.27 7.07
CA GLN A 92 33.29 13.31 8.10
C GLN A 92 32.90 12.79 9.48
N GLN A 93 32.24 11.65 9.65
CA GLN A 93 32.12 11.00 10.96
C GLN A 93 33.47 10.44 11.44
N GLN A 94 34.50 10.41 10.57
CA GLN A 94 35.90 10.25 10.99
C GLN A 94 36.59 11.60 11.33
N HIS A 95 35.95 12.75 11.08
CA HIS A 95 36.45 14.11 11.35
C HIS A 95 35.27 15.01 11.81
N GLU A 96 34.98 15.03 13.10
CA GLU A 96 33.78 15.63 13.67
C GLU A 96 33.41 17.07 13.23
N GLN A 97 32.08 17.27 13.21
CA GLN A 97 31.26 18.47 13.53
C GLN A 97 30.90 19.52 12.47
N GLN A 98 29.58 19.82 12.48
CA GLN A 98 28.85 20.99 11.93
C GLN A 98 28.61 20.94 10.40
N GLN A 99 27.44 21.24 9.83
CA GLN A 99 26.44 22.26 10.16
C GLN A 99 25.07 21.99 9.48
N HIS A 100 24.09 22.82 9.83
CA HIS A 100 22.65 22.76 9.52
C HIS A 100 22.33 23.48 8.20
N ASP A 101 21.32 23.04 7.42
CA ASP A 101 20.81 23.88 6.31
C ASP A 101 19.31 23.75 6.02
N ARG A 102 18.70 24.87 5.65
CA ARG A 102 17.24 25.10 5.44
C ARG A 102 16.74 24.52 4.11
N PRO A 103 15.41 24.25 3.97
CA PRO A 103 14.86 23.76 2.72
C PRO A 103 14.63 24.90 1.72
N ARG A 104 15.10 24.71 0.48
CA ARG A 104 14.66 25.44 -0.72
C ARG A 104 13.26 25.01 -1.11
N GLN A 105 12.37 25.98 -1.33
CA GLN A 105 11.09 25.81 -1.99
C GLN A 105 11.30 25.39 -3.45
N LEU A 106 10.53 24.40 -3.90
CA LEU A 106 10.51 23.92 -5.28
C LEU A 106 9.22 24.39 -5.95
N GLY A 107 9.36 24.92 -7.17
CA GLY A 107 8.33 25.64 -7.90
C GLY A 107 7.18 24.78 -8.43
N ASP A 108 6.05 25.45 -8.61
CA ASP A 108 4.79 24.95 -9.16
C ASP A 108 4.96 24.45 -10.60
N GLY A 109 4.54 23.20 -10.84
CA GLY A 109 4.45 22.61 -12.18
C GLY A 109 4.92 21.15 -12.32
N ALA A 110 5.34 20.49 -11.24
CA ALA A 110 5.61 19.06 -11.22
C ALA A 110 4.31 18.28 -10.96
N THR A 111 4.03 17.23 -11.75
CA THR A 111 2.95 16.30 -11.48
C THR A 111 3.25 15.57 -10.17
N PRO A 112 2.45 15.73 -9.11
CA PRO A 112 2.75 15.19 -7.78
C PRO A 112 2.86 13.66 -7.82
N LEU A 113 3.68 13.07 -6.93
CA LEU A 113 3.65 11.62 -6.69
C LEU A 113 2.22 11.22 -6.32
N VAL A 114 1.65 10.35 -7.13
CA VAL A 114 0.31 9.81 -6.92
C VAL A 114 0.42 8.35 -6.54
N ALA A 115 -0.39 7.90 -5.59
CA ALA A 115 -0.45 6.49 -5.24
C ALA A 115 -1.80 5.87 -5.58
N ILE A 116 -1.80 4.60 -5.97
CA ILE A 116 -3.02 3.80 -6.11
C ILE A 116 -3.08 2.85 -4.92
N ALA A 117 -4.17 2.87 -4.17
CA ALA A 117 -4.47 1.86 -3.18
C ALA A 117 -5.34 0.79 -3.82
N GLU A 118 -4.84 -0.45 -3.88
CA GLU A 118 -5.65 -1.62 -4.19
C GLU A 118 -5.94 -2.36 -2.90
N VAL A 119 -7.18 -2.31 -2.42
CA VAL A 119 -7.60 -3.00 -1.20
C VAL A 119 -8.35 -4.26 -1.60
N THR A 120 -7.97 -5.40 -1.01
CA THR A 120 -8.64 -6.68 -1.23
C THR A 120 -9.35 -7.13 0.03
N ASN A 121 -10.65 -7.39 -0.07
CA ASN A 121 -11.43 -7.89 1.04
C ASN A 121 -11.15 -9.38 1.28
N THR A 122 -10.73 -9.75 2.49
CA THR A 122 -10.55 -11.14 2.90
C THR A 122 -11.73 -11.57 3.78
N PRO A 123 -12.37 -12.73 3.56
CA PRO A 123 -11.99 -13.79 2.62
C PRO A 123 -12.71 -13.73 1.25
N TRP A 124 -13.62 -12.78 1.02
CA TRP A 124 -14.49 -12.77 -0.17
C TRP A 124 -13.73 -12.55 -1.49
N GLY A 125 -12.69 -11.71 -1.50
CA GLY A 125 -11.83 -11.48 -2.66
C GLY A 125 -12.21 -10.29 -3.54
N ASP A 126 -13.23 -9.51 -3.16
CA ASP A 126 -13.57 -8.25 -3.85
C ASP A 126 -12.40 -7.27 -3.73
N ARG A 127 -12.14 -6.53 -4.80
CA ARG A 127 -11.08 -5.52 -4.85
C ARG A 127 -11.65 -4.16 -5.18
N VAL A 128 -11.06 -3.14 -4.58
CA VAL A 128 -11.30 -1.76 -4.94
C VAL A 128 -9.97 -1.06 -5.16
N ARG A 129 -9.92 -0.26 -6.22
CA ARG A 129 -8.77 0.56 -6.56
C ARG A 129 -9.19 2.00 -6.57
N PHE A 130 -8.40 2.84 -5.94
CA PHE A 130 -8.58 4.28 -6.04
C PHE A 130 -7.25 4.99 -5.91
N VAL A 131 -7.22 6.18 -6.49
CA VAL A 131 -6.06 7.07 -6.47
C VAL A 131 -6.09 7.90 -5.18
N PHE A 132 -4.94 8.07 -4.53
CA PHE A 132 -4.79 8.90 -3.33
C PHE A 132 -3.44 9.62 -3.31
N ARG A 133 -3.38 10.76 -2.59
CA ARG A 133 -2.12 11.47 -2.35
C ARG A 133 -1.35 10.85 -1.17
N PRO A 134 -0.08 10.44 -1.33
CA PRO A 134 0.70 9.83 -0.26
C PRO A 134 0.79 10.68 1.02
N GLU A 135 0.81 12.01 0.92
CA GLU A 135 0.89 12.93 2.07
C GLU A 135 -0.35 12.82 2.98
N GLY A 136 -1.48 12.41 2.41
CA GLY A 136 -2.76 12.28 3.10
C GLY A 136 -3.93 12.43 2.14
N ASP A 137 -4.79 11.42 2.12
CA ASP A 137 -6.09 11.50 1.46
C ASP A 137 -7.16 10.73 2.22
N GLU A 138 -8.41 11.04 1.91
CA GLU A 138 -9.57 10.42 2.53
C GLU A 138 -10.40 9.66 1.50
N SER A 139 -10.77 8.45 1.83
CA SER A 139 -11.66 7.62 1.02
C SER A 139 -12.78 7.09 1.90
N PRO A 140 -14.06 7.13 1.46
CA PRO A 140 -15.09 6.39 2.17
C PRO A 140 -14.73 4.90 2.20
N LYS A 141 -15.15 4.20 3.26
CA LYS A 141 -14.97 2.75 3.33
C LYS A 141 -15.74 2.08 2.19
N ALA A 142 -14.99 1.69 1.18
CA ALA A 142 -15.51 1.10 -0.03
C ALA A 142 -15.70 -0.42 0.11
N LEU A 143 -14.96 -1.12 0.96
CA LEU A 143 -15.07 -2.58 1.08
C LEU A 143 -15.51 -3.01 2.47
N HIS A 144 -16.31 -4.08 2.51
CA HIS A 144 -16.68 -4.78 3.74
C HIS A 144 -15.52 -5.64 4.27
N VAL A 145 -14.40 -5.00 4.61
CA VAL A 145 -13.12 -5.64 5.01
C VAL A 145 -13.16 -6.34 6.37
N SER A 146 -14.19 -6.09 7.17
CA SER A 146 -14.39 -6.70 8.49
C SER A 146 -15.88 -6.70 8.83
N PRO A 147 -16.43 -7.82 9.35
CA PRO A 147 -17.82 -7.90 9.79
C PRO A 147 -18.10 -7.05 11.04
N PHE A 148 -17.09 -6.63 11.79
CA PHE A 148 -17.25 -5.82 13.01
C PHE A 148 -17.21 -4.32 12.75
N MET A 149 -17.14 -3.92 11.47
CA MET A 149 -17.07 -2.53 11.07
C MET A 149 -18.16 -2.29 10.03
N ASP A 150 -19.08 -1.37 10.33
CA ASP A 150 -20.10 -0.94 9.37
C ASP A 150 -19.50 -0.22 8.15
N MET A 151 -20.35 0.35 7.30
CA MET A 151 -19.93 1.04 6.08
C MET A 151 -19.92 2.56 6.21
N GLU A 152 -20.23 3.12 7.38
CA GLU A 152 -20.23 4.58 7.63
C GLU A 152 -18.83 5.14 7.88
N ASN A 153 -17.81 4.30 7.70
CA ASN A 153 -16.43 4.61 8.02
C ASN A 153 -15.73 5.42 6.91
N THR A 154 -14.78 6.25 7.30
CA THR A 154 -13.85 6.94 6.40
C THR A 154 -12.44 6.45 6.67
N TRP A 155 -11.72 6.12 5.59
CA TRP A 155 -10.32 5.73 5.60
C TRP A 155 -9.45 6.95 5.33
N HIS A 156 -8.47 7.17 6.19
CA HIS A 156 -7.43 8.17 6.04
C HIS A 156 -6.14 7.46 5.68
N LEU A 157 -5.69 7.62 4.43
CA LEU A 157 -4.50 6.96 3.92
C LEU A 157 -3.33 7.92 3.91
N ARG A 158 -2.18 7.47 4.42
CA ARG A 158 -0.91 8.17 4.30
C ARG A 158 0.20 7.19 3.99
N ALA A 159 1.02 7.51 3.00
CA ALA A 159 2.19 6.76 2.60
C ALA A 159 3.40 7.69 2.47
N THR A 160 4.58 7.22 2.85
CA THR A 160 5.83 7.92 2.52
C THR A 160 6.35 7.43 1.17
N PRO A 161 6.98 8.29 0.36
CA PRO A 161 7.70 7.84 -0.83
C PRO A 161 8.69 6.71 -0.47
N PRO A 162 8.79 5.64 -1.28
CA PRO A 162 9.72 4.55 -1.02
C PRO A 162 11.18 5.03 -0.97
N GLY A 163 11.91 4.60 0.06
CA GLY A 163 13.33 4.95 0.25
C GLY A 163 14.03 3.93 1.14
N GLU A 164 14.83 4.39 2.10
CA GLU A 164 15.41 3.55 3.17
C GLU A 164 14.36 3.08 4.18
N GLY A 165 13.36 3.92 4.41
CA GLY A 165 12.19 3.60 5.22
C GLY A 165 10.92 3.81 4.40
N LEU A 166 9.89 3.06 4.73
CA LEU A 166 8.56 3.20 4.17
C LEU A 166 7.52 3.07 5.28
N LYS A 167 6.60 4.03 5.36
CA LYS A 167 5.47 3.99 6.27
C LYS A 167 4.18 4.09 5.46
N LEU A 168 3.29 3.12 5.66
CA LEU A 168 1.91 3.15 5.18
C LEU A 168 0.99 3.13 6.40
N SER A 169 0.03 4.05 6.44
CA SER A 169 -0.91 4.21 7.54
C SER A 169 -2.32 4.28 6.98
N VAL A 170 -3.21 3.48 7.56
CA VAL A 170 -4.65 3.53 7.32
C VAL A 170 -5.32 3.77 8.66
N VAL A 171 -5.90 4.94 8.82
CA VAL A 171 -6.67 5.30 10.02
C VAL A 171 -8.14 5.30 9.66
N VAL A 172 -8.99 4.77 10.53
CA VAL A 172 -10.42 4.67 10.28
C VAL A 172 -11.18 5.54 11.29
N THR A 173 -12.01 6.43 10.75
CA THR A 173 -12.90 7.28 11.55
C THR A 173 -14.35 6.93 11.26
N HIS A 174 -15.18 6.97 12.29
CA HIS A 174 -16.62 6.79 12.23
C HIS A 174 -17.33 8.04 12.78
N PRO A 175 -18.44 8.50 12.16
CA PRO A 175 -19.13 9.72 12.60
C PRO A 175 -19.53 9.71 14.08
N ARG A 176 -19.94 8.55 14.61
CA ARG A 176 -20.38 8.41 16.02
C ARG A 176 -19.30 7.96 16.99
N LEU A 177 -18.27 7.26 16.52
CA LEU A 177 -17.27 6.61 17.38
C LEU A 177 -15.91 7.31 17.34
N GLY A 178 -15.73 8.28 16.45
CA GLY A 178 -14.44 8.92 16.20
C GLY A 178 -13.45 7.94 15.58
N GLN A 179 -12.16 8.13 15.87
CA GLN A 179 -11.11 7.21 15.47
C GLN A 179 -11.07 6.00 16.41
N TYR A 180 -11.35 4.81 15.89
CA TYR A 180 -11.39 3.58 16.70
C TYR A 180 -10.49 2.46 16.15
N PHE A 181 -9.94 2.62 14.95
CA PHE A 181 -9.05 1.64 14.33
C PHE A 181 -7.93 2.33 13.55
N ASP A 182 -6.71 1.81 13.69
CA ASP A 182 -5.54 2.19 12.91
C ASP A 182 -4.71 0.97 12.54
N ALA A 183 -4.12 1.02 11.35
CA ALA A 183 -3.17 0.03 10.85
C ALA A 183 -1.95 0.74 10.28
N HIS A 184 -0.77 0.31 10.73
CA HIS A 184 0.50 0.90 10.33
C HIS A 184 1.47 -0.19 9.85
N LEU A 185 1.97 -0.04 8.62
CA LEU A 185 3.13 -0.77 8.11
C LEU A 185 4.34 0.15 8.20
N ILE A 186 5.38 -0.29 8.92
CA ILE A 186 6.67 0.39 8.99
C ILE A 186 7.70 -0.59 8.46
N ALA A 187 8.21 -0.32 7.26
CA ALA A 187 9.20 -1.12 6.59
C ALA A 187 10.55 -0.38 6.55
N LYS A 188 11.62 -1.15 6.59
CA LYS A 188 12.99 -0.70 6.32
C LYS A 188 13.51 -1.51 5.15
N ARG A 189 14.25 -0.86 4.25
CA ARG A 189 14.89 -1.53 3.13
C ARG A 189 15.84 -2.60 3.65
N CYS A 190 15.68 -3.82 3.15
CA CYS A 190 16.62 -4.90 3.45
C CYS A 190 17.88 -4.73 2.60
N SER A 191 19.04 -4.82 3.23
CA SER A 191 20.34 -4.85 2.57
C SER A 191 20.94 -6.25 2.66
N GLY A 192 21.63 -6.70 1.61
CA GLY A 192 22.35 -7.98 1.59
C GLY A 192 21.90 -8.96 0.50
N PRO A 193 22.54 -10.14 0.42
CA PRO A 193 22.38 -11.09 -0.69
C PRO A 193 20.97 -11.68 -0.81
N HIS A 194 20.16 -11.56 0.23
CA HIS A 194 18.79 -12.06 0.26
C HIS A 194 17.73 -10.99 -0.03
N ALA A 195 18.12 -9.73 -0.19
CA ALA A 195 17.19 -8.60 -0.34
C ALA A 195 16.23 -8.77 -1.53
N THR A 196 16.71 -9.36 -2.62
CA THR A 196 15.97 -9.56 -3.88
C THR A 196 15.36 -10.96 -4.01
N ALA A 197 15.59 -11.85 -3.05
CA ALA A 197 15.16 -13.26 -3.09
C ALA A 197 13.89 -13.49 -2.27
N LEU A 198 12.98 -14.35 -2.76
CA LEU A 198 11.84 -14.85 -1.99
C LEU A 198 12.29 -15.57 -0.70
N ASN A 199 11.38 -15.74 0.27
CA ASN A 199 11.71 -16.36 1.57
C ASN A 199 12.35 -17.74 1.42
N GLU A 200 11.88 -18.54 0.46
CA GLU A 200 12.37 -19.89 0.15
C GLU A 200 13.79 -19.87 -0.46
N ALA A 201 14.10 -18.85 -1.26
CA ALA A 201 15.42 -18.66 -1.89
C ALA A 201 16.40 -17.87 -1.01
N ALA A 202 15.90 -17.22 0.05
CA ALA A 202 16.67 -16.41 1.00
C ALA A 202 17.30 -17.22 2.15
N GLY A 203 17.22 -18.56 2.08
CA GLY A 203 17.78 -19.48 3.07
C GLY A 203 16.84 -19.85 4.21
N TRP A 204 17.21 -20.90 4.95
CA TRP A 204 16.38 -21.50 6.01
C TRP A 204 15.96 -20.53 7.12
N GLY A 205 16.83 -19.56 7.49
CA GLY A 205 16.50 -18.55 8.48
C GLY A 205 15.34 -17.62 8.05
N SER A 206 15.33 -17.22 6.78
CA SER A 206 14.24 -16.40 6.21
C SER A 206 12.96 -17.22 6.08
N LEU A 207 13.08 -18.47 5.61
CA LEU A 207 11.97 -19.38 5.47
C LEU A 207 11.29 -19.70 6.81
N LEU A 208 12.03 -20.03 7.86
CA LEU A 208 11.43 -20.33 9.17
C LEU A 208 10.80 -19.10 9.83
N ARG A 209 11.36 -17.90 9.56
CA ARG A 209 10.85 -16.65 10.15
C ARG A 209 9.65 -16.07 9.41
N TYR A 210 9.67 -16.11 8.08
CA TYR A 210 8.70 -15.43 7.22
C TYR A 210 7.92 -16.37 6.29
N GLY A 211 8.35 -17.63 6.14
CA GLY A 211 7.75 -18.63 5.25
C GLY A 211 6.26 -18.86 5.49
N PHE A 212 5.89 -19.04 6.76
CA PHE A 212 4.50 -19.24 7.21
C PHE A 212 3.87 -17.96 7.77
N MET A 213 4.43 -16.79 7.45
CA MET A 213 3.94 -15.52 7.99
C MET A 213 2.48 -15.25 7.59
N PRO A 214 2.06 -15.37 6.31
CA PRO A 214 0.67 -15.07 5.97
C PRO A 214 -0.33 -16.00 6.66
N GLN A 215 0.00 -17.29 6.81
CA GLN A 215 -0.83 -18.27 7.52
C GLN A 215 -0.97 -17.93 9.00
N ARG A 216 0.14 -17.49 9.64
CA ARG A 216 0.12 -17.00 11.03
C ARG A 216 -0.77 -15.77 11.17
N VAL A 217 -0.66 -14.82 10.24
CA VAL A 217 -1.47 -13.59 10.24
C VAL A 217 -2.95 -13.94 10.08
N ALA A 218 -3.31 -14.82 9.14
CA ALA A 218 -4.67 -15.31 8.98
C ALA A 218 -5.23 -15.91 10.28
N LEU A 219 -4.49 -16.84 10.90
CA LEU A 219 -4.90 -17.47 12.15
C LEU A 219 -5.14 -16.44 13.27
N TRP A 220 -4.24 -15.46 13.41
CA TRP A 220 -4.39 -14.38 14.38
C TRP A 220 -5.60 -13.50 14.13
N ILE A 221 -5.90 -13.17 12.87
CA ILE A 221 -7.10 -12.39 12.50
C ILE A 221 -8.37 -13.16 12.89
N TYR A 222 -8.45 -14.46 12.57
CA TYR A 222 -9.61 -15.28 12.93
C TYR A 222 -9.74 -15.47 14.45
N TRP A 223 -8.62 -15.64 15.16
CA TRP A 223 -8.64 -15.70 16.63
C TRP A 223 -9.19 -14.40 17.23
N GLN A 224 -8.75 -13.24 16.74
CA GLN A 224 -9.27 -11.95 17.20
C GLN A 224 -10.76 -11.78 16.87
N ALA A 225 -11.22 -12.26 15.71
CA ALA A 225 -12.64 -12.25 15.37
C ALA A 225 -13.47 -13.04 16.40
N VAL A 226 -13.02 -14.23 16.81
CA VAL A 226 -13.68 -15.02 17.87
C VAL A 226 -13.70 -14.27 19.20
N VAL A 227 -12.58 -13.63 19.58
CA VAL A 227 -12.51 -12.82 20.80
C VAL A 227 -13.48 -11.64 20.76
N LEU A 228 -13.64 -10.98 19.61
CA LEU A 228 -14.59 -9.87 19.45
C LEU A 228 -16.05 -10.34 19.54
N ILE A 229 -16.37 -11.50 18.96
CA ILE A 229 -17.69 -12.12 19.09
C ILE A 229 -17.98 -12.46 20.55
N ALA A 230 -17.02 -13.08 21.25
CA ALA A 230 -17.16 -13.42 22.66
C ALA A 230 -17.32 -12.18 23.56
N LYS A 231 -16.82 -11.02 23.12
CA LYS A 231 -17.01 -9.72 23.78
C LYS A 231 -18.30 -9.00 23.37
N GLY A 232 -19.13 -9.60 22.53
CA GLY A 232 -20.41 -9.03 22.10
C GLY A 232 -20.30 -7.91 21.07
N CYS A 233 -19.21 -7.86 20.28
CA CYS A 233 -19.08 -6.88 19.22
C CYS A 233 -20.13 -7.12 18.11
N PRO A 234 -20.91 -6.10 17.69
CA PRO A 234 -21.93 -6.27 16.65
C PRO A 234 -21.35 -6.77 15.33
N ILE A 235 -22.10 -7.63 14.66
CA ILE A 235 -21.78 -8.14 13.32
C ILE A 235 -22.66 -7.41 12.30
N HIS A 236 -22.04 -6.83 11.29
CA HIS A 236 -22.69 -6.20 10.15
C HIS A 236 -22.67 -7.15 8.94
N PRO A 237 -23.82 -7.37 8.28
CA PRO A 237 -23.86 -8.18 7.06
C PRO A 237 -23.20 -7.44 5.89
N LYS A 238 -22.66 -8.21 4.94
CA LYS A 238 -22.15 -7.64 3.69
C LYS A 238 -23.30 -6.93 2.95
N PRO A 239 -23.14 -5.65 2.54
CA PRO A 239 -24.19 -4.91 1.85
C PRO A 239 -24.43 -5.44 0.43
N ASP A 240 -25.67 -5.35 -0.05
CA ASP A 240 -26.08 -5.84 -1.38
C ASP A 240 -25.47 -5.02 -2.53
N GLY A 241 -24.94 -5.75 -3.52
CA GLY A 241 -23.82 -5.33 -4.36
C GLY A 241 -24.05 -4.15 -5.32
N ALA A 242 -25.26 -3.88 -5.81
CA ALA A 242 -25.45 -2.84 -6.83
C ALA A 242 -25.60 -1.43 -6.22
N SER A 243 -26.45 -1.27 -5.20
CA SER A 243 -26.72 0.03 -4.58
C SER A 243 -25.52 0.55 -3.77
N PHE A 244 -24.73 -0.37 -3.21
CA PHE A 244 -23.59 -0.06 -2.38
C PHE A 244 -22.39 0.47 -3.18
N LYS A 245 -22.05 -0.18 -4.30
CA LYS A 245 -20.91 0.21 -5.16
C LYS A 245 -21.05 1.63 -5.68
N GLY A 246 -22.25 1.99 -6.16
CA GLY A 246 -22.53 3.35 -6.63
C GLY A 246 -22.40 4.40 -5.53
N ARG A 247 -22.90 4.12 -4.31
CA ARG A 247 -22.72 5.03 -3.17
C ARG A 247 -21.26 5.18 -2.75
N ALA A 248 -20.49 4.09 -2.76
CA ALA A 248 -19.07 4.13 -2.42
C ALA A 248 -18.26 4.94 -3.45
N ALA A 249 -18.53 4.75 -4.74
CA ALA A 249 -17.90 5.52 -5.82
C ALA A 249 -18.25 7.02 -5.73
N ALA A 250 -19.54 7.36 -5.60
CA ALA A 250 -19.98 8.75 -5.48
C ALA A 250 -19.43 9.44 -4.21
N ALA A 251 -19.34 8.73 -3.09
CA ALA A 251 -18.74 9.27 -1.88
C ALA A 251 -17.22 9.43 -2.00
N ALA A 252 -16.55 8.63 -2.85
CA ALA A 252 -15.12 8.70 -3.09
C ALA A 252 -14.77 9.92 -3.95
N GLU A 253 -15.57 10.21 -4.98
CA GLU A 253 -15.42 11.43 -5.81
C GLU A 253 -15.45 12.71 -4.97
N GLY A 254 -16.24 12.76 -3.90
CA GLY A 254 -16.32 13.94 -3.02
C GLY A 254 -15.22 14.05 -1.96
N LYS A 255 -14.43 12.99 -1.71
CA LYS A 255 -13.44 12.94 -0.61
C LYS A 255 -12.00 12.82 -1.09
N LEU A 256 -11.76 12.06 -2.16
CA LEU A 256 -10.45 11.90 -2.75
C LEU A 256 -10.05 13.19 -3.44
N ARG A 257 -8.80 13.61 -3.21
CA ARG A 257 -8.27 14.88 -3.75
C ARG A 257 -7.15 14.66 -4.76
N ALA A 258 -6.75 13.41 -5.00
CA ALA A 258 -5.74 13.08 -5.98
C ALA A 258 -6.28 13.25 -7.41
N PRO A 259 -5.56 13.91 -8.32
CA PRO A 259 -6.01 14.05 -9.70
C PRO A 259 -6.08 12.68 -10.39
N GLY A 260 -7.19 12.45 -11.11
CA GLY A 260 -7.41 11.27 -11.93
C GLY A 260 -6.94 11.44 -13.36
N GLY A 261 -6.37 10.38 -13.94
CA GLY A 261 -6.07 10.35 -15.37
C GLY A 261 -7.31 10.18 -16.25
N ARG A 262 -7.96 11.29 -16.63
CA ARG A 262 -8.49 11.57 -17.99
C ARG A 262 -9.10 12.98 -18.00
N GLY A 263 -8.86 13.68 -19.10
CA GLY A 263 -9.14 15.11 -19.27
C GLY A 263 -10.57 15.54 -18.96
N ASP A 264 -10.68 16.80 -18.53
CA ASP A 264 -11.85 17.69 -18.49
C ASP A 264 -13.19 17.21 -17.88
N GLU A 265 -13.30 15.99 -17.35
CA GLU A 265 -14.46 15.55 -16.56
C GLU A 265 -14.03 14.93 -15.21
N GLY A 266 -13.33 15.73 -14.40
CA GLY A 266 -13.58 15.96 -12.96
C GLY A 266 -13.76 14.82 -11.94
N GLY A 267 -13.31 13.58 -12.17
CA GLY A 267 -13.46 12.47 -11.21
C GLY A 267 -12.16 11.82 -10.72
N CYS A 268 -12.11 11.41 -9.45
CA CYS A 268 -11.05 10.51 -8.95
C CYS A 268 -11.29 9.08 -9.44
N PRO A 269 -10.32 8.40 -10.09
CA PRO A 269 -10.52 7.06 -10.63
C PRO A 269 -10.79 6.08 -9.49
N PHE A 270 -11.94 5.42 -9.55
CA PHE A 270 -12.40 4.45 -8.58
C PHE A 270 -12.91 3.22 -9.33
N GLU A 271 -12.26 2.08 -9.16
CA GLU A 271 -12.60 0.84 -9.85
C GLU A 271 -12.95 -0.24 -8.83
N TRP A 272 -14.07 -0.93 -9.09
CA TRP A 272 -14.46 -2.12 -8.36
C TRP A 272 -14.23 -3.37 -9.20
N THR A 273 -13.63 -4.40 -8.60
CA THR A 273 -13.54 -5.73 -9.21
C THR A 273 -14.19 -6.75 -8.28
N ASP A 274 -15.25 -7.40 -8.75
CA ASP A 274 -15.85 -8.50 -8.02
C ASP A 274 -14.93 -9.74 -8.03
N THR A 275 -14.96 -10.47 -6.93
CA THR A 275 -14.34 -11.80 -6.83
C THR A 275 -14.87 -12.73 -7.93
N ARG A 276 -13.95 -13.44 -8.60
CA ARG A 276 -14.29 -14.40 -9.66
C ARG A 276 -14.63 -15.81 -9.13
N ALA A 277 -14.19 -16.19 -7.93
CA ALA A 277 -14.57 -17.42 -7.23
C ALA A 277 -13.97 -17.54 -5.81
N TRP A 278 -14.66 -18.28 -4.94
CA TRP A 278 -14.20 -18.82 -3.65
C TRP A 278 -13.70 -20.26 -3.81
N PRO A 279 -12.77 -20.79 -2.99
CA PRO A 279 -11.87 -20.13 -2.04
C PRO A 279 -10.42 -20.26 -2.50
N TRP A 280 -9.66 -19.16 -2.47
CA TRP A 280 -8.23 -19.13 -2.76
C TRP A 280 -7.91 -19.31 -4.25
N TYR A 281 -7.31 -18.26 -4.82
CA TYR A 281 -6.70 -18.22 -6.14
C TYR A 281 -6.04 -19.55 -6.51
N LEU A 282 -6.54 -20.20 -7.56
CA LEU A 282 -5.85 -21.22 -8.35
C LEU A 282 -5.16 -20.55 -9.53
#